data_AF-A0A970AQ90-F1
#
_entry.id   AF-A0A970AQ90-F1
#
_cell.length_a   1.000
_cell.length_b   1.000
_cell.length_c   1.000
_cell.angle_alpha   90.00
_cell.angle_beta   90.00
_cell.angle_gamma   90.00
#
_symmetry.space_group_name_H-M   'P 1'
#
loop_
_entity.id
_entity.type
_entity.pdbx_description
1 polymer ?
#
loop_
_entity_poly.entity_id
_entity_poly.type
_entity_poly.pdbx_seq_one_letter_code
_entity_poly.pdbx_strand_id
1 'polypeptide(L)'
;MQSYGNGMDKNLIENLLVECWSSETSTLYSKNNPARGQCDVTAIVIYEYFGGEILKTFINEQPHFYNRINGDRYDFTASSVSDYSSTI
;
A
#
# COMPACT_ATOMS: atom_id res chain seq x y z
N MET A 1 5.14 25.13 15.73
CA MET A 1 5.60 24.18 14.68
C MET A 1 4.36 23.55 14.07
N GLN A 2 4.32 23.50 12.75
CA GLN A 2 3.13 23.52 11.91
C GLN A 2 2.09 22.43 12.22
N SER A 3 0.82 22.84 12.16
CA SER A 3 -0.39 22.05 12.33
C SER A 3 -0.54 21.02 11.21
N TYR A 4 -0.38 19.73 11.51
CA TYR A 4 -0.85 18.64 10.65
C TYR A 4 -2.37 18.52 10.75
N GLY A 5 -3.07 19.52 10.24
CA GLY A 5 -4.49 19.42 9.96
C GLY A 5 -4.67 18.60 8.69
N ASN A 6 -4.82 17.29 8.86
CA ASN A 6 -5.62 16.36 8.06
C ASN A 6 -5.21 14.94 8.49
N GLY A 7 -6.02 14.30 9.33
CA GLY A 7 -5.88 12.86 9.55
C GLY A 7 -5.97 12.13 8.22
N MET A 8 -5.20 11.06 8.06
CA MET A 8 -5.23 10.22 6.87
C MET A 8 -6.64 9.64 6.66
N ASP A 9 -7.36 10.10 5.64
CA ASP A 9 -8.60 9.46 5.20
C ASP A 9 -8.24 8.22 4.38
N LYS A 10 -8.20 7.08 5.06
CA LYS A 10 -7.83 5.79 4.49
C LYS A 10 -8.70 5.42 3.27
N ASN A 11 -10.00 5.67 3.33
CA ASN A 11 -10.92 5.28 2.25
C ASN A 11 -10.71 6.15 1.00
N LEU A 12 -10.50 7.45 1.19
CA LEU A 12 -10.19 8.34 0.08
C LEU A 12 -8.89 7.93 -0.61
N ILE A 13 -7.85 7.63 0.17
CA ILE A 13 -6.55 7.22 -0.36
C ILE A 13 -6.64 5.88 -1.08
N GLU A 14 -7.38 4.91 -0.53
CA GLU A 14 -7.63 3.63 -1.20
C GLU A 14 -8.27 3.82 -2.58
N ASN A 15 -9.29 4.67 -2.68
CA ASN A 15 -9.95 4.94 -3.96
C ASN A 15 -9.00 5.61 -4.96
N LEU A 16 -8.23 6.61 -4.53
CA LEU A 16 -7.26 7.30 -5.39
C LEU A 16 -6.16 6.35 -5.88
N LEU A 17 -5.64 5.49 -5.00
CA LEU A 17 -4.64 4.50 -5.38
C LEU A 17 -5.16 3.54 -6.45
N VAL A 18 -6.40 3.05 -6.30
CA VAL A 18 -7.05 2.18 -7.29
C VAL A 18 -7.20 2.87 -8.65
N GLU A 19 -7.51 4.17 -8.68
CA GLU A 19 -7.61 4.95 -9.92
C GLU A 19 -6.24 5.21 -10.57
N CYS A 20 -5.18 5.36 -9.78
CA CYS A 20 -3.83 5.64 -10.29
C CYS A 20 -3.04 4.39 -10.71
N TRP A 21 -3.37 3.21 -10.18
CA TRP A 21 -2.67 1.98 -10.53
C TRP A 21 -2.87 1.60 -12.00
N SER A 22 -1.75 1.34 -12.66
CA SER A 22 -1.68 0.99 -14.08
C SER A 22 -0.47 0.09 -14.37
N SER A 23 -0.34 -0.36 -15.61
CA SER A 23 0.85 -1.06 -16.09
C SER A 23 2.13 -0.21 -16.07
N GLU A 24 2.01 1.11 -15.94
CA GLU A 24 3.17 2.01 -15.78
C GLU A 24 3.69 2.00 -14.33
N THR A 25 2.79 1.82 -13.36
CA THR A 25 3.13 1.75 -11.93
C THR A 25 3.64 0.38 -11.51
N SER A 26 3.21 -0.69 -12.19
CA SER A 26 3.70 -2.05 -11.94
C SER A 26 3.55 -2.92 -13.18
N THR A 27 4.59 -3.70 -13.50
CA THR A 27 4.55 -4.68 -14.59
C THR A 27 3.62 -5.86 -14.29
N LEU A 28 3.26 -6.08 -13.02
CA LEU A 28 2.34 -7.12 -12.58
C LEU A 28 0.87 -6.66 -12.55
N TYR A 29 0.61 -5.39 -12.89
CA TYR A 29 -0.73 -4.83 -12.92
C TYR A 29 -1.66 -5.60 -13.87
N SER A 30 -2.89 -5.82 -13.44
CA SER A 30 -3.97 -6.27 -14.31
C SER A 30 -5.28 -5.66 -13.85
N LYS A 31 -6.24 -5.43 -14.78
CA LYS A 31 -7.57 -4.92 -14.42
C LYS A 31 -8.32 -5.84 -13.44
N ASN A 32 -8.02 -7.13 -13.47
CA ASN A 32 -8.63 -8.14 -12.58
C ASN A 32 -7.97 -8.17 -11.18
N ASN A 33 -6.74 -7.66 -11.07
CA ASN A 33 -6.02 -7.51 -9.79
C ASN A 33 -5.15 -6.24 -9.83
N PRO A 34 -5.76 -5.04 -9.68
CA PRO A 34 -5.06 -3.75 -9.83
C PRO A 34 -3.94 -3.52 -8.81
N ALA A 35 -4.08 -4.11 -7.63
CA ALA A 35 -3.17 -3.94 -6.51
C ALA A 35 -1.94 -4.89 -6.56
N ARG A 36 -1.92 -5.83 -7.52
CA ARG A 36 -0.79 -6.75 -7.70
C ARG A 36 0.48 -6.00 -8.10
N GLY A 37 1.53 -6.21 -7.31
CA GLY A 37 2.83 -5.57 -7.53
C GLY A 37 2.86 -4.08 -7.22
N GLN A 38 1.87 -3.58 -6.47
CA GLN A 38 1.78 -2.16 -6.09
C GLN A 38 2.34 -1.86 -4.71
N CYS A 39 2.68 -2.88 -3.90
CA CYS A 39 3.09 -2.67 -2.51
C CYS A 39 4.31 -1.73 -2.37
N ASP A 40 5.32 -1.89 -3.23
CA ASP A 40 6.52 -1.06 -3.21
C ASP A 40 6.21 0.42 -3.50
N VAL A 41 5.57 0.67 -4.65
CA VAL A 41 5.29 2.04 -5.12
C VAL A 41 4.29 2.75 -4.21
N THR A 42 3.29 2.04 -3.71
CA THR A 42 2.33 2.59 -2.74
C THR A 42 3.02 2.91 -1.42
N ALA A 43 3.89 2.05 -0.91
CA ALA A 43 4.59 2.33 0.34
C ALA A 43 5.49 3.58 0.26
N ILE A 44 6.11 3.80 -0.89
CA ILE A 44 6.91 5.01 -1.18
C ILE A 44 6.02 6.25 -1.21
N VAL A 45 4.93 6.24 -2.00
CA VAL A 45 4.00 7.38 -2.11
C VAL A 45 3.46 7.77 -0.74
N ILE A 46 3.00 6.80 0.05
CA ILE A 46 2.47 7.08 1.39
C ILE A 46 3.54 7.68 2.31
N TYR A 47 4.78 7.19 2.23
CA TYR A 47 5.89 7.76 2.99
C TYR A 47 6.21 9.19 2.57
N GLU A 48 6.19 9.52 1.28
CA GLU A 48 6.46 10.88 0.80
C GLU A 48 5.41 11.90 1.25
N TYR A 49 4.13 11.51 1.32
CA TYR A 49 3.04 12.41 1.72
C TYR A 49 2.80 12.46 3.24
N PHE A 50 2.96 11.35 3.95
CA PHE A 50 2.57 11.22 5.35
C PHE A 50 3.73 10.89 6.31
N GLY A 51 4.93 10.63 5.78
CA GLY A 51 6.09 10.22 6.57
C GLY A 51 5.93 8.83 7.18
N GLY A 52 6.44 8.66 8.40
CA GLY A 52 6.40 7.39 9.13
C GLY A 52 7.52 6.44 8.73
N GLU A 53 7.23 5.14 8.70
CA GLU A 53 8.18 4.08 8.42
C GLU A 53 7.67 3.19 7.29
N ILE A 54 8.58 2.77 6.40
CA ILE A 54 8.32 1.70 5.44
C ILE A 54 8.80 0.39 6.08
N LEU A 55 7.89 -0.55 6.24
CA LEU A 55 8.14 -1.87 6.81
C LEU A 55 7.90 -2.94 5.74
N LYS A 56 8.43 -4.13 5.98
CA LYS A 56 8.14 -5.30 5.15
C LYS A 56 7.89 -6.54 5.99
N THR A 57 7.04 -7.40 5.48
CA THR A 57 6.88 -8.79 5.91
C THR A 57 7.17 -9.71 4.73
N PHE A 58 7.34 -11.01 4.97
CA PHE A 58 7.44 -12.01 3.90
C PHE A 58 6.11 -12.75 3.79
N ILE A 59 5.53 -12.76 2.59
CA ILE A 59 4.34 -13.56 2.24
C ILE A 59 4.79 -14.53 1.16
N ASN A 60 4.76 -15.84 1.46
CA ASN A 60 5.24 -16.88 0.54
C ASN A 60 6.62 -16.57 -0.06
N GLU A 61 7.57 -16.25 0.83
CA GLU A 61 8.96 -15.91 0.49
C GLU A 61 9.15 -14.63 -0.35
N GLN A 62 8.07 -13.93 -0.67
CA GLN A 62 8.11 -12.64 -1.36
C GLN A 62 7.97 -11.49 -0.36
N PRO A 63 8.79 -10.42 -0.48
CA PRO A 63 8.63 -9.26 0.37
C PRO A 63 7.32 -8.53 0.07
N HIS A 64 6.63 -8.10 1.12
CA HIS A 64 5.42 -7.30 1.06
C HIS A 64 5.61 -6.04 1.91
N PHE A 65 5.50 -4.88 1.28
CA PHE A 65 5.76 -3.59 1.91
C PHE A 65 4.48 -2.89 2.36
N TYR A 66 4.57 -2.18 3.48
CA TYR A 66 3.48 -1.40 4.06
C TYR A 66 4.04 -0.29 4.95
N ASN A 67 3.20 0.66 5.34
CA ASN A 67 3.62 1.80 6.16
C ASN A 67 3.21 1.62 7.62
N ARG A 68 4.01 2.19 8.51
CA ARG A 68 3.61 2.48 9.90
C ARG A 68 3.69 3.98 10.13
N ILE A 69 2.56 4.58 10.47
CA ILE A 69 2.45 6.04 10.67
C ILE A 69 1.87 6.25 12.06
N ASN A 70 2.58 6.98 12.91
CA ASN A 70 2.20 7.22 14.31
C ASN A 70 1.89 5.94 15.11
N GLY A 71 2.53 4.81 14.77
CA GLY A 71 2.32 3.52 15.41
C GLY A 71 1.26 2.64 14.74
N ASP A 72 0.39 3.21 13.89
CA ASP A 72 -0.66 2.48 13.19
C ASP A 72 -0.15 1.90 11.86
N ARG A 73 -0.58 0.66 11.55
CA ARG A 73 -0.24 -0.03 10.31
C ARG A 73 -1.20 0.37 9.19
N TYR A 74 -0.63 0.78 8.06
CA TYR A 74 -1.32 1.10 6.82
C TYR A 74 -0.84 0.20 5.68
N ASP A 75 -1.72 -0.68 5.23
CA ASP A 75 -1.47 -1.64 4.16
C ASP A 75 -2.56 -1.53 3.10
N PHE A 76 -2.32 -0.67 2.12
CA PHE A 76 -3.27 -0.34 1.05
C PHE A 76 -3.36 -1.42 -0.04
N THR A 77 -2.50 -2.44 0.03
CA THR A 77 -2.41 -3.52 -0.98
C THR A 77 -2.79 -4.90 -0.41
N ALA A 78 -3.25 -4.94 0.85
CA ALA A 78 -3.67 -6.16 1.53
C ALA A 78 -4.86 -6.88 0.86
N SER A 79 -5.75 -6.16 0.17
CA SER A 79 -6.93 -6.74 -0.50
C SER A 79 -6.60 -7.58 -1.74
N SER A 80 -5.37 -7.47 -2.28
CA SER A 80 -4.84 -8.33 -3.36
C SER A 80 -4.36 -9.71 -2.87
N VAL A 81 -4.29 -9.93 -1.56
CA VAL A 81 -3.76 -11.17 -0.92
C VAL A 81 -4.84 -12.27 -0.89
N SER A 82 -5.79 -12.26 -1.82
CA SER A 82 -6.79 -13.33 -1.97
C SER A 82 -6.25 -14.57 -2.71
N ASP A 83 -5.02 -14.51 -3.25
CA ASP A 83 -4.37 -15.63 -3.94
C ASP A 83 -3.32 -16.36 -3.08
N TYR A 84 -3.33 -16.13 -1.76
CA TYR A 84 -2.45 -16.80 -0.80
C TYR A 84 -3.27 -17.49 0.29
N SER A 85 -4.11 -18.45 -0.12
CA SER A 85 -4.60 -19.50 0.76
C SER A 85 -3.40 -20.31 1.26
N SER A 86 -2.80 -19.89 2.39
CA SER A 86 -2.20 -20.73 3.44
C SER A 86 -1.62 -19.80 4.52
N THR A 87 -2.40 -19.63 5.59
CA THR A 87 -1.95 -19.20 6.93
C THR A 87 -1.48 -17.76 7.09
N ILE A 88 -2.44 -16.89 7.43
CA ILE A 88 -2.27 -15.85 8.45
C ILE A 88 -3.16 -16.20 9.64
#